data_AF-A0A961K4T8-F1
#
_entry.id   AF-A0A961K4T8-F1
#
_cell.length_a   1.000
_cell.length_b   1.000
_cell.length_c   1.000
_cell.angle_alpha   90.00
_cell.angle_beta   90.00
_cell.angle_gamma   90.00
#
_symmetry.space_group_name_H-M   'P 1'
#
loop_
_entity.id
_entity.type
_entity.pdbx_description
1 polymer ?
#
loop_
_entity_poly.entity_id
_entity_poly.type
_entity_poly.pdbx_seq_one_letter_code
_entity_poly.pdbx_strand_id
1 'polypeptide(L)'
;MHDIDRGANSTAARLAALAALRNAQADEARDADRTRERSAPDGCSRRAADTEDGSNDRPRDTAGGPASERPAGVYAAVESAVKRSRIEFLSRLLDYRRRLDCEAFATGGPDSLSESFDEAQFVAHRIAGVGKTLGFADLGDQARQAEAAITAYKLESTSDLRQIAIARICNLMRLIENTCAEHEDCQA
;
A
#
# COMPACT_ATOMS: atom_id res chain seq x y z
N MET A 1 20.92 -3.54 42.61
CA MET A 1 21.66 -2.56 41.79
C MET A 1 21.87 -3.24 40.44
N HIS A 2 21.19 -2.98 39.33
CA HIS A 2 20.06 -2.14 38.91
C HIS A 2 19.43 -2.87 37.71
N ASP A 3 18.11 -3.08 37.67
CA ASP A 3 17.36 -3.49 36.46
C ASP A 3 16.37 -2.35 36.15
N ILE A 4 16.80 -1.34 35.39
CA ILE A 4 15.98 -0.15 35.09
C ILE A 4 15.78 0.10 33.58
N ASP A 5 16.46 -0.63 32.68
CA ASP A 5 16.47 -0.28 31.25
C ASP A 5 15.37 -0.88 30.36
N ARG A 6 14.37 -1.59 30.89
CA ARG A 6 13.26 -2.13 30.05
C ARG A 6 12.14 -1.15 29.72
N GLY A 7 12.08 0.02 30.38
CA GLY A 7 10.96 0.95 30.25
C GLY A 7 11.01 1.86 29.02
N ALA A 8 12.20 2.29 28.59
CA ALA A 8 12.34 3.38 27.62
C ALA A 8 11.95 2.99 26.18
N ASN A 9 12.19 1.73 25.78
CA ASN A 9 11.86 1.25 24.43
C ASN A 9 10.35 1.07 24.22
N SER A 10 9.61 0.76 25.29
CA SER A 10 8.14 0.57 25.24
C SER A 10 7.43 1.91 25.00
N THR A 11 7.87 2.98 25.64
CA THR A 11 7.27 4.32 25.50
C THR A 11 7.49 4.90 24.11
N ALA A 12 8.70 4.74 23.55
CA ALA A 12 9.01 5.19 22.20
C ALA A 12 8.20 4.42 21.14
N ALA A 13 8.09 3.10 21.28
CA ALA A 13 7.25 2.28 20.40
C ALA A 13 5.76 2.64 20.50
N ARG A 14 5.24 2.90 21.72
CA ARG A 14 3.88 3.37 21.95
C ARG A 14 3.61 4.72 21.29
N LEU A 15 4.50 5.69 21.48
CA LEU A 15 4.36 7.01 20.86
C LEU A 15 4.40 6.93 19.33
N ALA A 16 5.26 6.09 18.76
CA ALA A 16 5.33 5.87 17.32
C ALA A 16 4.05 5.21 16.78
N ALA A 17 3.50 4.20 17.47
CA ALA A 17 2.26 3.54 17.10
C ALA A 17 1.05 4.49 17.16
N LEU A 18 0.94 5.29 18.23
CA LEU A 18 -0.12 6.31 18.36
C LEU A 18 0.00 7.41 17.31
N ALA A 19 1.22 7.85 17.00
CA ALA A 19 1.45 8.82 15.93
C ALA A 19 1.06 8.26 14.56
N ALA A 20 1.38 6.98 14.28
CA ALA A 20 0.98 6.31 13.04
C ALA A 20 -0.54 6.20 12.90
N LEU A 21 -1.26 5.85 13.99
CA LEU A 21 -2.72 5.82 14.00
C LEU A 21 -3.34 7.20 13.73
N ARG A 22 -2.79 8.26 14.34
CA ARG A 22 -3.28 9.63 14.14
C ARG A 22 -3.06 10.12 12.71
N ASN A 23 -1.92 9.77 12.10
CA ASN A 23 -1.65 10.11 10.70
C ASN A 23 -2.57 9.34 9.74
N ALA A 24 -2.81 8.05 10.01
CA ALA A 24 -3.75 7.24 9.20
C ALA A 24 -5.17 7.81 9.23
N GLN A 25 -5.66 8.28 10.39
CA GLN A 25 -6.96 8.94 10.51
C GLN A 25 -7.03 10.29 9.77
N ALA A 26 -5.91 11.03 9.72
CA ALA A 26 -5.83 12.30 9.01
C ALA A 26 -5.83 12.12 7.48
N ASP A 27 -5.24 11.03 6.98
CA ASP A 27 -5.23 10.73 5.55
C ASP A 27 -6.62 10.26 5.05
N GLU A 28 -7.37 9.50 5.86
CA GLU A 28 -8.77 9.16 5.53
C GLU A 28 -9.68 10.40 5.42
N ALA A 29 -9.46 11.41 6.27
CA ALA A 29 -10.20 12.66 6.20
C ALA A 29 -9.89 13.47 4.92
N ARG A 30 -8.68 13.32 4.36
CA ARG A 30 -8.26 14.00 3.12
C ARG A 30 -8.77 13.33 1.85
N ASP A 31 -8.85 11.99 1.84
CA ASP A 31 -9.39 11.26 0.68
C ASP A 31 -10.92 11.34 0.60
N ALA A 32 -11.62 11.49 1.74
CA ALA A 32 -13.06 11.78 1.77
C ALA A 32 -13.40 13.17 1.17
N ASP A 33 -12.46 14.12 1.20
CA ASP A 33 -12.63 15.46 0.63
C ASP A 33 -12.39 15.45 -0.89
N ARG A 34 -11.38 14.70 -1.37
CA ARG A 34 -11.08 14.55 -2.80
C ARG A 34 -12.16 13.81 -3.61
N THR A 35 -12.90 12.90 -2.98
CA THR A 35 -14.02 12.21 -3.63
C THR A 35 -15.25 13.11 -3.79
N ARG A 36 -15.34 14.23 -3.07
CA ARG A 36 -16.43 15.21 -3.19
C ARG A 36 -16.23 16.21 -4.34
N GLU A 37 -14.99 16.52 -4.71
CA GLU A 37 -14.69 17.50 -5.78
C GLU A 37 -14.81 16.95 -7.21
N ARG A 38 -14.97 15.63 -7.41
CA ARG A 38 -15.11 15.04 -8.77
C ARG A 38 -16.53 14.96 -9.32
N SER A 39 -17.52 15.48 -8.59
CA SER A 39 -18.93 15.48 -9.01
C SER A 39 -19.41 16.90 -9.33
N ALA A 40 -18.86 17.51 -10.37
CA ALA A 40 -19.42 18.71 -11.01
C ALA A 40 -19.28 18.60 -12.54
N PRO A 41 -20.39 18.57 -13.31
CA PRO A 41 -20.37 18.65 -14.76
C PRO A 41 -20.81 20.05 -15.21
N ASP A 42 -19.91 20.83 -15.81
CA ASP A 42 -20.15 22.04 -16.61
C ASP A 42 -18.77 22.44 -17.17
N GLY A 43 -18.52 22.89 -18.39
CA GLY A 43 -19.30 23.39 -19.51
C GLY A 43 -18.28 24.01 -20.50
N CYS A 44 -18.72 24.24 -21.74
CA CYS A 44 -17.97 24.63 -22.95
C CYS A 44 -16.94 25.79 -22.92
N SER A 45 -16.11 25.82 -24.00
CA SER A 45 -15.77 26.98 -24.89
C SER A 45 -14.26 27.35 -24.96
N ARG A 46 -13.49 27.03 -26.03
CA ARG A 46 -13.25 27.69 -27.36
C ARG A 46 -12.14 28.77 -27.43
N ARG A 47 -11.18 28.53 -28.37
CA ARG A 47 -10.36 29.46 -29.24
C ARG A 47 -9.40 30.47 -28.53
N ALA A 48 -8.29 30.97 -29.08
CA ALA A 48 -7.69 31.10 -30.42
C ALA A 48 -6.13 31.24 -30.24
N ALA A 49 -5.26 30.73 -31.12
CA ALA A 49 -4.69 31.32 -32.37
C ALA A 49 -3.38 32.14 -32.20
N ASP A 50 -2.41 31.79 -33.05
CA ASP A 50 -1.28 32.53 -33.65
C ASP A 50 -0.19 33.14 -32.73
N THR A 51 1.11 32.98 -33.01
CA THR A 51 1.86 33.79 -33.99
C THR A 51 3.29 33.23 -34.23
N GLU A 52 3.63 33.04 -35.52
CA GLU A 52 4.91 33.28 -36.28
C GLU A 52 6.28 32.98 -35.66
N ASP A 53 7.13 32.17 -36.30
CA ASP A 53 8.07 32.43 -37.43
C ASP A 53 9.49 32.73 -36.94
N GLY A 54 10.49 32.14 -37.61
CA GLY A 54 11.88 32.17 -37.17
C GLY A 54 12.76 31.11 -37.82
N SER A 55 12.82 31.13 -39.15
CA SER A 55 13.85 30.47 -39.95
C SER A 55 15.26 30.86 -39.52
N ASN A 56 16.13 29.87 -39.30
CA ASN A 56 17.58 30.05 -39.39
C ASN A 56 18.23 28.81 -40.01
N ASP A 57 18.60 28.97 -41.28
CA ASP A 57 19.56 28.15 -42.02
C ASP A 57 20.90 28.06 -41.29
N ARG A 58 21.40 26.83 -41.07
CA ARG A 58 22.67 26.37 -41.66
C ARG A 58 22.96 24.90 -41.33
N PRO A 59 23.58 24.15 -42.26
CA PRO A 59 23.94 22.76 -42.09
C PRO A 59 25.26 22.66 -41.33
N ARG A 60 25.33 21.74 -40.38
CA ARG A 60 26.62 21.27 -39.88
C ARG A 60 26.56 19.79 -39.63
N ASP A 61 27.25 19.06 -40.48
CA ASP A 61 27.68 17.69 -40.26
C ASP A 61 28.27 17.54 -38.85
N THR A 62 27.49 16.96 -37.95
CA THR A 62 28.05 16.20 -36.84
C THR A 62 27.85 14.74 -37.16
N ALA A 63 28.96 14.18 -37.64
CA ALA A 63 29.32 12.78 -37.64
C ALA A 63 28.48 11.94 -36.68
N GLY A 64 27.96 10.83 -37.20
CA GLY A 64 27.25 9.81 -36.45
C GLY A 64 27.92 9.51 -35.13
N GLY A 65 27.29 9.95 -34.05
CA GLY A 65 27.45 9.31 -32.76
C GLY A 65 26.98 7.86 -32.92
N PRO A 66 27.69 6.87 -32.38
CA PRO A 66 27.23 5.50 -32.43
C PRO A 66 25.81 5.49 -31.86
N ALA A 67 24.88 4.91 -32.63
CA ALA A 67 23.55 4.61 -32.15
C ALA A 67 23.71 4.06 -30.74
N SER A 68 23.24 4.81 -29.76
CA SER A 68 23.13 4.34 -28.40
C SER A 68 22.10 3.23 -28.47
N GLU A 69 22.56 2.01 -28.78
CA GLU A 69 21.89 0.76 -28.47
C GLU A 69 21.75 0.77 -26.94
N ARG A 70 20.75 1.50 -26.46
CA ARG A 70 20.20 1.27 -25.13
C ARG A 70 19.96 -0.24 -25.10
N PRO A 71 20.51 -0.98 -24.12
CA PRO A 71 20.41 -2.43 -24.12
C PRO A 71 18.95 -2.79 -23.86
N ALA A 72 18.17 -2.87 -24.94
CA ALA A 72 16.74 -3.19 -24.92
C ALA A 72 16.51 -4.53 -24.20
N GLY A 73 17.50 -5.44 -24.27
CA GLY A 73 17.49 -6.72 -23.57
C GLY A 73 17.50 -6.61 -22.04
N VAL A 74 18.18 -5.62 -21.44
CA VAL A 74 18.24 -5.50 -19.97
C VAL A 74 16.92 -4.97 -19.42
N TYR A 75 16.36 -3.93 -20.04
CA TYR A 75 15.06 -3.38 -19.64
C TYR A 75 13.94 -4.41 -19.81
N ALA A 76 13.91 -5.13 -20.94
CA ALA A 76 12.95 -6.20 -21.17
C ALA A 76 13.10 -7.35 -20.15
N ALA A 77 14.33 -7.72 -19.79
CA ALA A 77 14.58 -8.74 -18.77
C ALA A 77 14.07 -8.29 -17.39
N VAL A 78 14.35 -7.04 -16.98
CA VAL A 78 13.85 -6.46 -15.72
C VAL A 78 12.32 -6.42 -15.71
N GLU A 79 11.69 -5.96 -16.79
CA GLU A 79 10.23 -5.91 -16.90
C GLU A 79 9.62 -7.32 -16.77
N SER A 80 10.23 -8.33 -17.40
CA SER A 80 9.78 -9.72 -17.29
C SER A 80 9.94 -10.29 -15.87
N ALA A 81 10.98 -9.87 -15.14
CA ALA A 81 11.19 -10.27 -13.75
C ALA A 81 10.14 -9.63 -12.84
N VAL A 82 9.86 -8.34 -13.00
CA VAL A 82 8.82 -7.63 -12.24
C VAL A 82 7.45 -8.24 -12.51
N LYS A 83 7.11 -8.56 -13.76
CA LYS A 83 5.85 -9.25 -14.10
C LYS A 83 5.72 -10.59 -13.38
N ARG A 84 6.78 -11.41 -13.36
CA ARG A 84 6.77 -12.68 -12.62
C ARG A 84 6.58 -12.47 -11.11
N SER A 85 7.28 -11.50 -10.52
CA SER A 85 7.11 -11.17 -9.10
C SER A 85 5.71 -10.66 -8.77
N ARG A 86 5.05 -9.92 -9.68
CA ARG A 86 3.65 -9.51 -9.52
C ARG A 86 2.71 -10.71 -9.50
N ILE A 87 2.86 -11.63 -10.45
CA ILE A 87 2.03 -12.86 -10.51
C ILE A 87 2.20 -13.68 -9.23
N GLU A 88 3.44 -13.89 -8.78
CA GLU A 88 3.72 -14.63 -7.53
C GLU A 88 3.16 -13.92 -6.29
N PHE A 89 3.18 -12.58 -6.28
CA PHE A 89 2.58 -11.82 -5.20
C PHE A 89 1.05 -11.96 -5.20
N LEU A 90 0.42 -11.82 -6.37
CA LEU A 90 -1.03 -11.96 -6.55
C LEU A 90 -1.52 -13.37 -6.16
N SER A 91 -0.82 -14.43 -6.55
CA SER A 91 -1.19 -15.79 -6.14
C SER A 91 -1.13 -15.98 -4.62
N ARG A 92 -0.14 -15.38 -3.95
CA ARG A 92 -0.03 -15.39 -2.48
C ARG A 92 -1.11 -14.57 -1.77
N LEU A 93 -1.68 -13.56 -2.43
CA LEU A 93 -2.72 -12.73 -1.82
C LEU A 93 -3.96 -13.56 -1.43
N LEU A 94 -4.32 -14.58 -2.20
CA LEU A 94 -5.43 -15.46 -1.84
C LEU A 94 -5.16 -16.27 -0.57
N ASP A 95 -3.94 -16.77 -0.40
CA ASP A 95 -3.53 -17.46 0.82
C ASP A 95 -3.55 -16.51 2.02
N TYR A 96 -3.09 -15.27 1.82
CA TYR A 96 -3.17 -14.22 2.84
C TYR A 96 -4.61 -13.88 3.21
N ARG A 97 -5.52 -13.76 2.23
CA ARG A 97 -6.94 -13.52 2.47
C ARG A 97 -7.57 -14.60 3.34
N ARG A 98 -7.26 -15.88 3.11
CA ARG A 98 -7.74 -17.00 3.94
C ARG A 98 -7.26 -16.91 5.40
N ARG A 99 -6.08 -16.32 5.63
CA ARG A 99 -5.50 -16.14 6.97
C ARG A 99 -6.07 -14.92 7.70
N LEU A 100 -6.61 -13.96 6.98
CA LEU A 100 -7.22 -12.73 7.51
C LEU A 100 -8.73 -12.88 7.76
N ASP A 101 -9.20 -14.07 8.13
CA ASP A 101 -10.62 -14.37 8.28
C ASP A 101 -11.29 -13.50 9.37
N CYS A 102 -12.06 -12.51 8.93
CA CYS A 102 -12.79 -11.58 9.78
C CYS A 102 -13.78 -12.23 10.74
N GLU A 103 -14.41 -13.33 10.35
CA GLU A 103 -15.42 -13.98 11.19
C GLU A 103 -14.76 -14.62 12.42
N ALA A 104 -13.53 -15.11 12.26
CA ALA A 104 -12.72 -15.63 13.35
C ALA A 104 -12.39 -14.52 14.39
N PHE A 105 -12.11 -13.30 13.94
CA PHE A 105 -11.83 -12.17 14.83
C PHE A 105 -13.07 -11.64 15.58
N ALA A 106 -14.25 -11.75 14.96
CA ALA A 106 -15.51 -11.28 15.53
C ALA A 106 -16.06 -12.21 16.63
N THR A 107 -15.78 -13.51 16.53
CA THR A 107 -16.34 -14.54 17.42
C THR A 107 -15.38 -15.01 18.51
N GLY A 108 -14.07 -14.76 18.34
CA GLY A 108 -13.04 -15.15 19.30
C GLY A 108 -13.07 -14.36 20.62
N GLY A 109 -12.86 -15.08 21.73
CA GLY A 109 -12.54 -14.47 23.02
C GLY A 109 -11.13 -13.85 23.01
N PRO A 110 -10.82 -12.92 23.95
CA PRO A 110 -9.53 -12.22 23.98
C PRO A 110 -8.32 -13.16 24.02
N ASP A 111 -8.41 -14.28 24.73
CA ASP A 111 -7.30 -15.24 24.87
C ASP A 111 -7.08 -16.10 23.61
N SER A 112 -8.15 -16.36 22.84
CA SER A 112 -8.07 -17.14 21.60
C SER A 112 -7.56 -16.34 20.40
N LEU A 113 -7.53 -15.00 20.49
CA LEU A 113 -7.21 -14.14 19.36
C LEU A 113 -5.74 -13.74 19.25
N SER A 114 -4.92 -14.03 20.26
CA SER A 114 -3.49 -13.69 20.24
C SER A 114 -2.79 -14.22 18.99
N GLU A 115 -2.95 -15.52 18.71
CA GLU A 115 -2.34 -16.16 17.55
C GLU A 115 -2.90 -15.63 16.23
N SER A 116 -4.20 -15.34 16.19
CA SER A 116 -4.85 -14.73 15.01
C SER A 116 -4.30 -13.33 14.72
N PHE A 117 -4.07 -12.51 15.75
CA PHE A 117 -3.44 -11.19 15.59
C PHE A 117 -1.98 -11.28 15.18
N ASP A 118 -1.23 -12.28 15.65
CA ASP A 118 0.15 -12.52 15.21
C ASP A 118 0.22 -12.89 13.73
N GLU A 119 -0.65 -13.80 13.27
CA GLU A 119 -0.74 -14.17 11.86
C GLU A 119 -1.17 -12.97 11.00
N ALA A 120 -2.18 -12.21 11.43
CA ALA A 120 -2.62 -11.02 10.72
C ALA A 120 -1.54 -9.94 10.65
N GLN A 121 -0.76 -9.75 11.72
CA GLN A 121 0.38 -8.84 11.74
C GLN A 121 1.45 -9.28 10.74
N PHE A 122 1.77 -10.57 10.69
CA PHE A 122 2.74 -11.11 9.74
C PHE A 122 2.30 -10.89 8.28
N VAL A 123 1.04 -11.17 7.98
CA VAL A 123 0.46 -10.96 6.64
C VAL A 123 0.50 -9.47 6.26
N ALA A 124 0.04 -8.60 7.15
CA ALA A 124 0.04 -7.15 6.95
C ALA A 124 1.46 -6.62 6.69
N HIS A 125 2.43 -7.03 7.51
CA HIS A 125 3.84 -6.68 7.34
C HIS A 125 4.39 -7.10 5.96
N ARG A 126 4.09 -8.34 5.54
CA ARG A 126 4.53 -8.85 4.23
C ARG A 126 3.95 -8.06 3.08
N ILE A 127 2.65 -7.79 3.10
CA ILE A 127 1.96 -7.00 2.07
C ILE A 127 2.51 -5.56 2.04
N ALA A 128 2.69 -4.92 3.20
CA ALA A 128 3.24 -3.57 3.29
C ALA A 128 4.67 -3.46 2.72
N GLY A 129 5.48 -4.51 2.88
CA GLY A 129 6.85 -4.55 2.37
C GLY A 129 6.95 -4.67 0.85
N VAL A 130 6.01 -5.34 0.19
CA VAL A 130 6.08 -5.66 -1.26
C VAL A 130 5.04 -4.94 -2.11
N GLY A 131 3.91 -4.50 -1.54
CA GLY A 131 2.81 -3.91 -2.31
C GLY A 131 3.26 -2.70 -3.12
N LYS A 132 3.90 -1.72 -2.46
CA LYS A 132 4.36 -0.50 -3.13
C LYS A 132 5.43 -0.75 -4.20
N THR A 133 6.35 -1.68 -3.98
CA THR A 133 7.43 -1.99 -4.94
C THR A 133 6.90 -2.67 -6.19
N LEU A 134 5.80 -3.41 -6.06
CA LEU A 134 5.14 -4.09 -7.16
C LEU A 134 4.02 -3.25 -7.80
N GLY A 135 3.75 -2.04 -7.33
CA GLY A 135 2.75 -1.13 -7.91
C GLY A 135 1.36 -1.22 -7.29
N PHE A 136 1.21 -1.91 -6.17
CA PHE A 136 0.00 -1.97 -5.34
C PHE A 136 0.15 -1.04 -4.13
N ALA A 137 0.28 0.25 -4.39
CA ALA A 137 0.57 1.25 -3.35
C ALA A 137 -0.53 1.28 -2.27
N ASP A 138 -1.79 1.39 -2.69
CA ASP A 138 -2.94 1.46 -1.78
C ASP A 138 -3.05 0.22 -0.88
N LEU A 139 -2.83 -0.96 -1.46
CA LEU A 139 -2.80 -2.22 -0.71
C LEU A 139 -1.66 -2.24 0.32
N GLY A 140 -0.47 -1.77 -0.07
CA GLY A 140 0.66 -1.66 0.84
C GLY A 140 0.44 -0.66 1.98
N ASP A 141 -0.21 0.47 1.71
CA ASP A 141 -0.50 1.49 2.70
C ASP A 141 -1.59 1.03 3.68
N GLN A 142 -2.66 0.40 3.20
CA GLN A 142 -3.69 -0.20 4.06
C GLN A 142 -3.12 -1.33 4.92
N ALA A 143 -2.23 -2.16 4.38
CA ALA A 143 -1.55 -3.19 5.16
C ALA A 143 -0.69 -2.60 6.28
N ARG A 144 0.03 -1.50 6.02
CA ARG A 144 0.80 -0.78 7.04
C ARG A 144 -0.10 -0.21 8.14
N GLN A 145 -1.27 0.32 7.79
CA GLN A 145 -2.24 0.81 8.77
C GLN A 145 -2.78 -0.34 9.64
N ALA A 146 -3.07 -1.50 9.05
CA ALA A 146 -3.48 -2.69 9.79
C ALA A 146 -2.38 -3.17 10.74
N GLU A 147 -1.13 -3.28 10.27
CA GLU A 147 0.03 -3.63 11.11
C GLU A 147 0.18 -2.68 12.31
N ALA A 148 0.05 -1.37 12.09
CA ALA A 148 0.14 -0.36 13.14
C ALA A 148 -1.00 -0.50 14.17
N ALA A 149 -2.23 -0.74 13.71
CA ALA A 149 -3.38 -0.95 14.60
C ALA A 149 -3.25 -2.22 15.45
N ILE A 150 -2.78 -3.33 14.86
CA ILE A 150 -2.51 -4.57 15.59
C ILE A 150 -1.40 -4.35 16.63
N THR A 151 -0.34 -3.64 16.26
CA THR A 151 0.76 -3.30 17.18
C THR A 151 0.27 -2.48 18.36
N ALA A 152 -0.55 -1.45 18.11
CA ALA A 152 -1.14 -0.63 19.18
C ALA A 152 -2.02 -1.48 20.12
N TYR A 153 -2.86 -2.35 19.58
CA TYR A 153 -3.66 -3.27 20.38
C TYR A 153 -2.78 -4.19 21.23
N LYS A 154 -1.72 -4.80 20.67
CA LYS A 154 -0.81 -5.68 21.43
C LYS A 154 -0.05 -4.97 22.56
N LEU A 155 0.09 -3.64 22.49
CA LEU A 155 0.77 -2.84 23.51
C LEU A 155 -0.13 -2.39 24.68
N GLU A 156 -1.42 -2.20 24.44
CA GLU A 156 -2.35 -1.59 25.41
C GLU A 156 -3.55 -2.48 25.74
N SER A 157 -3.87 -3.47 24.90
CA SER A 157 -4.92 -4.48 25.07
C SER A 157 -6.31 -3.91 25.41
N THR A 158 -6.64 -2.72 24.90
CA THR A 158 -7.96 -2.08 25.11
C THR A 158 -9.00 -2.56 24.09
N SER A 159 -10.28 -2.54 24.49
CA SER A 159 -11.41 -2.95 23.62
C SER A 159 -11.51 -2.07 22.36
N ASP A 160 -11.29 -0.76 22.51
CA ASP A 160 -11.37 0.18 21.37
C ASP A 160 -10.27 -0.10 20.35
N LEU A 161 -9.03 -0.31 20.80
CA LEU A 161 -7.92 -0.67 19.91
C LEU A 161 -8.12 -2.04 19.27
N ARG A 162 -8.73 -2.99 19.99
CA ARG A 162 -9.13 -4.28 19.42
C ARG A 162 -10.10 -4.08 18.25
N GLN A 163 -11.15 -3.30 18.44
CA GLN A 163 -12.14 -3.03 17.38
C GLN A 163 -11.50 -2.33 16.17
N ILE A 164 -10.60 -1.36 16.40
CA ILE A 164 -9.85 -0.69 15.34
C ILE A 164 -8.98 -1.69 14.57
N ALA A 165 -8.23 -2.56 15.27
CA ALA A 165 -7.40 -3.57 14.64
C ALA A 165 -8.22 -4.53 13.78
N ILE A 166 -9.36 -5.03 14.31
CA ILE A 166 -10.27 -5.91 13.56
C ILE A 166 -10.83 -5.20 12.32
N ALA A 167 -11.29 -3.95 12.46
CA ALA A 167 -11.82 -3.19 11.34
C ALA A 167 -10.77 -3.01 10.22
N ARG A 168 -9.50 -2.75 10.60
CA ARG A 168 -8.39 -2.61 9.65
C ARG A 168 -8.02 -3.93 8.97
N ILE A 169 -7.99 -5.03 9.71
CA ILE A 169 -7.81 -6.39 9.16
C ILE A 169 -8.89 -6.67 8.12
N CYS A 170 -10.15 -6.37 8.45
CA CYS A 170 -11.26 -6.62 7.53
C CYS A 170 -11.28 -5.73 6.30
N ASN A 171 -10.84 -4.48 6.44
CA ASN A 171 -10.62 -3.63 5.28
C ASN A 171 -9.53 -4.21 4.36
N LEU A 172 -8.39 -4.61 4.95
CA LEU A 172 -7.29 -5.23 4.20
C LEU A 172 -7.74 -6.50 3.47
N MET A 173 -8.49 -7.38 4.13
CA MET A 173 -9.06 -8.59 3.53
C MET A 173 -9.94 -8.26 2.31
N ARG A 174 -10.85 -7.29 2.44
CA ARG A 174 -11.71 -6.84 1.33
C ARG A 174 -10.91 -6.24 0.18
N LEU A 175 -9.87 -5.47 0.49
CA LEU A 175 -9.02 -4.87 -0.53
C LEU A 175 -8.23 -5.93 -1.30
N ILE A 176 -7.79 -7.00 -0.63
CA ILE A 176 -7.20 -8.17 -1.29
C ILE A 176 -8.22 -8.81 -2.24
N GLU A 177 -9.45 -9.04 -1.79
CA GLU A 177 -10.51 -9.62 -2.63
C GLU A 177 -10.76 -8.78 -3.90
N ASN A 178 -10.86 -7.46 -3.75
CA ASN A 178 -11.04 -6.55 -4.87
C ASN A 178 -9.83 -6.58 -5.82
N THR A 179 -8.61 -6.53 -5.27
CA THR A 179 -7.37 -6.58 -6.08
C THR A 179 -7.30 -7.88 -6.89
N CYS A 180 -7.68 -9.01 -6.27
CA CYS A 180 -7.70 -10.30 -6.97
C CYS A 180 -8.87 -10.46 -7.95
N ALA A 181 -9.99 -9.75 -7.75
CA ALA A 181 -11.08 -9.74 -8.72
C ALA A 181 -10.73 -8.95 -9.99
N GLU A 182 -9.89 -7.91 -9.86
CA GLU A 182 -9.42 -7.07 -10.96
C GLU A 182 -8.25 -7.71 -11.76
N HIS A 183 -7.63 -8.76 -11.22
CA HIS A 183 -6.45 -9.40 -11.81
C HIS A 183 -6.65 -10.90 -12.02
N GLU A 184 -6.71 -11.33 -13.28
CA GLU A 184 -6.83 -12.74 -13.68
C GLU A 184 -5.72 -13.63 -13.09
N ASP A 185 -4.53 -13.04 -12.87
CA ASP A 185 -3.35 -13.71 -12.30
C ASP A 185 -3.55 -14.21 -10.85
N CYS A 186 -4.58 -13.76 -10.13
CA CYS A 186 -4.90 -14.34 -8.82
C CYS A 186 -5.56 -15.73 -8.92
N GLN A 187 -6.03 -16.17 -10.08
CA GLN A 187 -6.82 -17.42 -10.22
C GLN A 187 -5.99 -18.67 -10.57
N ALA A 188 -4.67 -18.54 -10.69
CA ALA A 188 -3.76 -19.59 -11.15
C ALA A 188 -3.34 -20.59 -10.06
#